data_AF-A0A9X7TTL1-F1
#
_entry.id   AF-A0A9X7TTL1-F1
#
_cell.length_a   1.000
_cell.length_b   1.000
_cell.length_c   1.000
_cell.angle_alpha   90.00
_cell.angle_beta   90.00
_cell.angle_gamma   90.00
#
_symmetry.space_group_name_H-M   'P 1'
#
loop_
_entity.id
_entity.type
_entity.pdbx_description
1 polymer ?
#
loop_
_entity_poly.entity_id
_entity_poly.type
_entity_poly.pdbx_seq_one_letter_code
_entity_poly.pdbx_strand_id
1 'polypeptide(L)'
;MIKFLIIFITSFAFVLFLHEITHFATAKVLGLSPKFIISKAGTPIVRYKNSHEYIKIFFVAISAPIIVISVTAILPNISEFILVKILGILNIINLLPITTDGEVAVYAILKLWKRKNY
;
A
#
# COMPACT_ATOMS: atom_id res chain seq x y z
N MET A 1 8.92 -25.76 13.09
CA MET A 1 9.58 -24.43 13.08
C MET A 1 9.88 -23.95 11.65
N ILE A 2 10.71 -24.65 10.86
CA ILE A 2 11.09 -24.24 9.49
C ILE A 2 9.89 -24.08 8.55
N LYS A 3 8.95 -25.04 8.54
CA LYS A 3 7.73 -24.96 7.70
C LYS A 3 6.91 -23.70 8.00
N PHE A 4 6.73 -23.37 9.29
CA PHE A 4 6.01 -22.15 9.70
C PHE A 4 6.75 -20.89 9.22
N LEU A 5 8.07 -20.85 9.37
CA LEU A 5 8.89 -19.72 8.90
C LEU A 5 8.76 -19.51 7.39
N ILE A 6 8.80 -20.59 6.59
CA ILE A 6 8.62 -20.51 5.13
C ILE A 6 7.23 -19.96 4.78
N ILE A 7 6.17 -20.47 5.41
CA ILE A 7 4.79 -20.00 5.18
C ILE A 7 4.66 -18.53 5.57
N PHE A 8 5.26 -18.12 6.69
CA PHE A 8 5.23 -16.74 7.14
C PHE A 8 5.94 -15.80 6.16
N ILE A 9 7.17 -16.13 5.76
CA ILE A 9 7.95 -15.32 4.81
C ILE A 9 7.25 -15.21 3.46
N THR A 10 6.72 -16.32 2.94
CA THR A 10 6.00 -16.33 1.66
C THR A 10 4.69 -15.54 1.73
N SER A 11 3.93 -15.67 2.82
CA SER A 11 2.70 -14.88 3.04
C SER A 11 2.99 -13.40 3.13
N PHE A 12 4.04 -13.02 3.87
CA PHE A 12 4.49 -11.63 3.99
C PHE A 12 4.95 -11.07 2.65
N ALA A 13 5.80 -11.80 1.91
CA ALA A 13 6.26 -11.40 0.60
C ALA A 13 5.11 -11.23 -0.39
N PHE A 14 4.10 -12.11 -0.35
CA PHE A 14 2.91 -12.02 -1.18
C PHE A 14 2.09 -10.76 -0.87
N VAL A 15 1.81 -10.48 0.40
CA VAL A 15 1.04 -9.29 0.80
C VAL A 15 1.80 -8.01 0.48
N LEU A 16 3.12 -7.98 0.72
CA LEU A 16 3.97 -6.84 0.37
C LEU A 16 3.99 -6.61 -1.15
N PHE A 17 4.11 -7.68 -1.94
CA PHE A 17 4.05 -7.58 -3.39
C PHE A 17 2.70 -7.04 -3.86
N LEU A 18 1.60 -7.55 -3.31
CA LEU A 18 0.25 -7.08 -3.62
C LEU A 18 0.06 -5.59 -3.25
N HIS A 19 0.64 -5.16 -2.13
CA HIS A 19 0.61 -3.77 -1.69
C HIS A 19 1.33 -2.86 -2.69
N GLU A 20 2.59 -3.15 -3.00
CA GLU A 20 3.40 -2.31 -3.89
C GLU A 20 2.92 -2.35 -5.35
N ILE A 21 2.46 -3.50 -5.85
CA ILE A 21 1.89 -3.57 -7.21
C ILE A 21 0.59 -2.76 -7.31
N THR A 22 -0.18 -2.66 -6.22
CA THR A 22 -1.38 -1.83 -6.18
C THR A 22 -1.01 -0.34 -6.28
N HIS A 23 -0.03 0.12 -5.49
CA HIS A 23 0.50 1.48 -5.62
C HIS A 23 0.94 1.78 -7.05
N PHE A 24 1.68 0.86 -7.65
CA PHE A 24 2.17 1.00 -9.02
C PHE A 24 1.03 1.07 -10.03
N ALA A 25 0.06 0.15 -9.95
CA ALA A 25 -1.08 0.07 -10.85
C ALA A 25 -1.96 1.33 -10.74
N THR A 26 -2.31 1.74 -9.52
CA THR A 26 -3.10 2.97 -9.29
C THR A 26 -2.37 4.20 -9.82
N ALA A 27 -1.07 4.33 -9.56
CA ALA A 27 -0.28 5.44 -10.07
C ALA A 27 -0.24 5.46 -11.62
N LYS A 28 -0.10 4.29 -12.27
CA LYS A 28 -0.16 4.17 -13.73
C LYS A 28 -1.54 4.56 -14.29
N VAL A 29 -2.62 4.06 -13.70
CA VAL A 29 -4.00 4.37 -14.13
C VAL A 29 -4.28 5.88 -14.02
N LEU A 30 -3.74 6.54 -12.99
CA LEU A 30 -3.90 7.98 -12.79
C LEU A 30 -2.94 8.85 -13.64
N GLY A 31 -2.14 8.23 -14.52
CA GLY A 31 -1.23 8.92 -15.42
C GLY A 31 0.04 9.45 -14.75
N LEU A 32 0.41 8.93 -13.58
CA LEU A 32 1.70 9.21 -12.95
C LEU A 32 2.79 8.30 -13.56
N SER A 33 4.05 8.64 -13.30
CA SER A 33 5.22 7.86 -13.76
C SER A 33 5.89 7.09 -12.61
N PRO A 34 5.26 6.03 -12.08
CA PRO A 34 5.84 5.24 -11.00
C PRO A 34 7.02 4.39 -11.49
N LYS A 35 7.97 4.16 -10.59
CA LYS A 35 9.09 3.23 -10.75
C LYS A 35 9.26 2.43 -9.45
N PHE A 36 9.57 1.14 -9.59
CA PHE A 36 10.03 0.35 -8.45
C PHE A 36 11.48 0.72 -8.14
N ILE A 37 11.76 0.96 -6.87
CA ILE A 37 13.11 1.13 -6.35
C ILE A 37 13.24 0.34 -5.06
N ILE A 38 14.48 0.03 -4.66
CA ILE A 38 14.76 -0.56 -3.35
C ILE A 38 15.03 0.58 -2.36
N SER A 39 14.31 0.57 -1.23
CA SER A 39 14.49 1.52 -0.14
C SER A 39 15.82 1.29 0.57
N LYS A 40 16.24 2.24 1.43
CA LYS A 40 17.43 2.04 2.29
C LYS A 40 17.30 0.85 3.24
N ALA A 41 16.07 0.45 3.56
CA ALA A 41 15.78 -0.72 4.37
C ALA A 41 15.76 -2.04 3.58
N GLY A 42 16.08 -2.02 2.27
CA GLY A 42 16.09 -3.20 1.42
C GLY A 42 14.71 -3.66 0.93
N THR A 43 13.66 -2.87 1.17
CA THR A 43 12.30 -3.20 0.73
C THR A 43 11.98 -2.59 -0.62
N PRO A 44 11.25 -3.30 -1.51
CA PRO A 44 10.74 -2.70 -2.73
C PRO A 44 9.71 -1.62 -2.37
N ILE A 45 9.83 -0.45 -3.01
CA ILE A 45 8.87 0.65 -2.86
C ILE A 45 8.55 1.25 -4.23
N VAL A 46 7.33 1.74 -4.39
CA VAL A 46 6.92 2.54 -5.55
C VAL A 46 7.25 4.01 -5.34
N ARG A 47 8.03 4.59 -6.25
CA ARG A 47 8.33 6.03 -6.26
C ARG A 47 7.80 6.69 -7.52
N TYR A 48 7.15 7.83 -7.37
CA TYR A 48 6.75 8.71 -8.47
C TYR A 48 7.11 10.16 -8.12
N LYS A 49 7.23 11.02 -9.15
CA LYS A 49 7.50 12.45 -8.96
C LYS A 49 6.25 13.13 -8.38
N ASN A 50 6.42 14.06 -7.45
CA ASN A 50 5.33 14.88 -6.95
C ASN A 50 4.83 15.81 -8.08
N SER A 51 3.71 15.46 -8.71
CA SER A 51 3.09 16.25 -9.79
C SER A 51 2.22 17.40 -9.27
N HIS A 52 2.11 17.58 -7.94
CA HIS A 52 1.17 18.50 -7.29
C HIS A 52 -0.32 18.19 -7.58
N GLU A 53 -0.61 17.05 -8.21
CA GLU A 53 -1.97 16.54 -8.41
C GLU A 53 -2.41 15.78 -7.15
N TYR A 54 -2.63 16.52 -6.05
CA TYR A 54 -2.82 15.95 -4.71
C TYR A 54 -3.99 14.96 -4.60
N ILE A 55 -5.04 15.10 -5.42
CA ILE A 55 -6.13 14.11 -5.49
C ILE A 55 -5.60 12.74 -5.93
N LYS A 56 -4.75 12.71 -6.96
CA LYS A 56 -4.15 11.47 -7.46
C LYS A 56 -3.19 10.87 -6.42
N ILE A 57 -2.37 11.71 -5.79
CA ILE A 57 -1.45 11.30 -4.73
C ILE A 57 -2.22 10.65 -3.57
N PHE A 58 -3.33 11.26 -3.16
CA PHE A 58 -4.21 10.72 -2.13
C PHE A 58 -4.75 9.34 -2.53
N PHE A 59 -5.30 9.19 -3.75
CA PHE A 59 -5.82 7.92 -4.22
C PHE A 59 -4.75 6.83 -4.30
N VAL A 60 -3.54 7.15 -4.75
CA VAL A 60 -2.43 6.18 -4.73
C VAL A 60 -2.17 5.72 -3.30
N ALA A 61 -1.96 6.66 -2.36
CA ALA A 61 -1.61 6.35 -0.98
C ALA A 61 -2.63 5.43 -0.28
N ILE A 62 -3.94 5.66 -0.49
CA ILE A 62 -4.97 4.82 0.15
C ILE A 62 -5.28 3.54 -0.63
N SER A 63 -4.91 3.45 -1.92
CA SER A 63 -5.33 2.34 -2.78
C SER A 63 -4.77 1.00 -2.32
N ALA A 64 -3.47 0.94 -1.98
CA ALA A 64 -2.83 -0.31 -1.58
C ALA A 64 -3.44 -0.85 -0.27
N PRO A 65 -3.58 -0.08 0.82
CA PRO A 65 -4.28 -0.56 2.01
C PRO A 65 -5.70 -1.06 1.72
N ILE A 66 -6.51 -0.29 0.99
CA ILE A 66 -7.93 -0.63 0.74
C ILE A 66 -8.05 -1.90 -0.11
N ILE A 67 -7.29 -2.00 -1.21
CA ILE A 67 -7.38 -3.13 -2.13
C ILE A 67 -6.80 -4.38 -1.48
N VAL A 68 -5.67 -4.29 -0.77
CA VAL A 68 -5.08 -5.44 -0.08
C VAL A 68 -6.04 -5.99 0.99
N ILE A 69 -6.66 -5.13 1.80
CA ILE A 69 -7.68 -5.57 2.78
C ILE A 69 -8.84 -6.27 2.04
N SER A 70 -9.34 -5.68 0.96
CA SER A 70 -10.48 -6.21 0.20
C SER A 70 -10.17 -7.57 -0.43
N VAL A 71 -9.03 -7.69 -1.11
CA VAL A 71 -8.60 -8.91 -1.80
C VAL A 71 -8.30 -10.04 -0.82
N THR A 72 -7.68 -9.73 0.32
CA THR A 72 -7.36 -10.76 1.32
C THR A 72 -8.59 -11.18 2.12
N ALA A 73 -9.55 -10.29 2.36
CA ALA A 73 -10.80 -10.61 3.06
C ALA A 73 -11.63 -11.68 2.33
N ILE A 74 -11.67 -11.62 0.99
CA ILE A 74 -12.43 -12.58 0.16
C ILE A 74 -11.76 -13.95 0.00
N LEU A 75 -10.53 -14.13 0.46
CA LEU A 75 -9.85 -15.43 0.40
C LEU A 75 -10.60 -16.48 1.24
N PRO A 76 -10.63 -17.76 0.79
CA PRO A 76 -11.27 -18.85 1.53
C PRO A 76 -10.76 -18.99 2.96
N ASN A 77 -11.65 -19.38 3.88
CA ASN A 77 -11.32 -19.64 5.29
C ASN A 77 -10.68 -21.03 5.47
N ILE A 78 -9.51 -21.23 4.86
CA ILE A 78 -8.70 -22.43 5.00
C ILE A 78 -7.33 -22.08 5.63
N SER A 79 -6.69 -23.09 6.23
CA SER A 79 -5.45 -22.93 7.00
C SER A 79 -4.31 -22.26 6.23
N GLU A 80 -4.29 -22.42 4.91
CA GLU A 80 -3.27 -21.95 3.98
C GLU A 80 -3.31 -20.43 3.81
N PHE A 81 -4.50 -19.81 3.90
CA PHE A 81 -4.66 -18.37 3.71
C PHE A 81 -4.71 -17.58 5.00
N ILE A 82 -4.80 -18.23 6.17
CA ILE A 82 -5.05 -17.52 7.43
C ILE A 82 -4.01 -16.43 7.72
N LEU A 83 -2.72 -16.70 7.45
CA LEU A 83 -1.64 -15.72 7.61
C LEU A 83 -1.76 -14.57 6.60
N VAL A 84 -2.07 -14.86 5.34
CA VAL A 84 -2.31 -13.85 4.31
C VAL A 84 -3.49 -12.94 4.68
N LYS A 85 -4.58 -13.51 5.23
CA LYS A 85 -5.73 -12.73 5.71
C LYS A 85 -5.36 -11.81 6.87
N ILE A 86 -4.64 -12.32 7.87
CA ILE A 86 -4.19 -11.52 9.02
C ILE A 86 -3.30 -10.37 8.54
N LEU A 87 -2.27 -10.68 7.74
CA LEU A 87 -1.35 -9.68 7.19
C LEU A 87 -2.06 -8.66 6.28
N GLY A 88 -3.04 -9.12 5.51
CA GLY A 88 -3.86 -8.27 4.67
C GLY A 88 -4.75 -7.31 5.46
N ILE A 89 -5.42 -7.79 6.50
CA ILE A 89 -6.21 -6.94 7.41
C ILE A 89 -5.31 -5.92 8.13
N LEU A 90 -4.10 -6.32 8.53
CA LEU A 90 -3.13 -5.43 9.17
C LEU A 90 -2.68 -4.26 8.28
N ASN A 91 -2.94 -4.29 6.96
CA ASN A 91 -2.71 -3.13 6.10
C ASN A 91 -3.58 -1.93 6.48
N ILE A 92 -4.62 -2.08 7.31
CA ILE A 92 -5.37 -0.94 7.86
C ILE A 92 -4.45 0.02 8.64
N ILE A 93 -3.37 -0.49 9.22
CA ILE A 93 -2.36 0.30 9.92
C ILE A 93 -1.66 1.28 8.97
N ASN A 94 -1.52 0.93 7.68
CA ASN A 94 -0.92 1.80 6.66
C ASN A 94 -1.80 3.02 6.31
N LEU A 95 -3.02 3.11 6.83
CA LEU A 95 -3.84 4.32 6.74
C LEU A 95 -3.57 5.31 7.89
N LEU A 96 -2.84 4.89 8.93
CA LEU A 96 -2.52 5.76 10.07
C LEU A 96 -1.40 6.74 9.70
N PRO A 97 -1.45 8.00 10.18
CA PRO A 97 -0.48 9.06 9.88
C PRO A 97 0.87 8.91 10.59
N ILE A 98 1.25 7.66 10.88
CA ILE A 98 2.56 7.23 11.40
C ILE A 98 3.27 6.32 10.39
N THR A 99 2.60 5.96 9.31
CA THR A 99 3.11 5.15 8.21
C THR A 99 3.31 6.04 6.98
N THR A 100 4.22 5.67 6.08
CA THR A 100 4.50 6.46 4.88
C THR A 100 3.24 6.70 4.03
N ASP A 101 2.40 5.69 3.86
CA ASP A 101 1.13 5.82 3.12
C ASP A 101 0.17 6.80 3.80
N GLY A 102 -0.05 6.64 5.10
CA GLY A 102 -0.90 7.54 5.87
C GLY A 102 -0.37 8.98 5.92
N GLU A 103 0.94 9.18 6.04
CA GLU A 103 1.60 10.48 5.98
C GLU A 103 1.36 11.16 4.62
N VAL A 104 1.51 10.41 3.51
CA VAL A 104 1.27 10.92 2.15
C VAL A 104 -0.21 11.24 1.94
N ALA A 105 -1.12 10.40 2.45
CA ALA A 105 -2.56 10.64 2.38
C ALA A 105 -2.94 11.92 3.13
N VAL A 106 -2.47 12.10 4.37
CA VAL A 106 -2.71 13.32 5.16
C VAL A 106 -2.08 14.54 4.50
N TYR A 107 -0.84 14.44 4.01
CA TYR A 107 -0.19 15.51 3.27
C TYR A 107 -1.03 15.99 2.07
N ALA A 108 -1.56 15.03 1.30
CA ALA A 108 -2.40 15.33 0.15
C ALA A 108 -3.70 16.03 0.56
N ILE A 109 -4.37 15.57 1.62
CA ILE A 109 -5.58 16.21 2.18
C ILE A 109 -5.29 17.65 2.60
N LEU A 110 -4.21 17.87 3.37
CA LEU A 110 -3.84 19.22 3.84
C LEU A 110 -3.58 20.18 2.67
N LYS A 111 -2.94 19.69 1.59
CA LYS A 111 -2.69 20.50 0.39
C LYS A 111 -3.98 20.81 -0.39
N LEU A 112 -4.90 19.87 -0.49
CA LEU A 112 -6.22 20.10 -1.09
C LEU A 112 -7.03 21.12 -0.30
N TRP A 113 -7.01 21.01 1.04
CA TRP A 113 -7.72 21.95 1.90
C TRP A 113 -7.11 23.36 1.80
N LYS A 114 -5.78 23.48 1.84
CA LYS A 114 -5.11 24.77 1.66
C LYS A 114 -5.47 25.40 0.31
N ARG A 115 -5.47 24.64 -0.79
CA ARG A 115 -5.80 25.16 -2.13
C ARG A 115 -7.24 25.68 -2.24
N LYS A 116 -8.19 25.14 -1.47
CA LYS A 116 -9.60 25.54 -1.50
C LYS A 116 -9.87 26.86 -0.74
N ASN A 117 -8.99 27.23 0.19
CA ASN A 117 -9.15 28.41 1.05
C ASN A 117 -8.37 29.66 0.58
N TYR A 118 -7.88 29.65 -0.68
CA TYR A 118 -7.32 30.80 -1.39
C TYR A 118 -8.00 30.90 -2.75
#